data_AF-A0A0E9ND99-F1
#
_entry.id   AF-A0A0E9ND99-F1
#
_cell.length_a   1.000
_cell.length_b   1.000
_cell.length_c   1.000
_cell.angle_alpha   90.00
_cell.angle_beta   90.00
_cell.angle_gamma   90.00
#
_symmetry.space_group_name_H-M   'P 1'
#
loop_
_entity.id
_entity.type
_entity.pdbx_description
1 polymer ?
#
loop_
_entity_poly.entity_id
_entity_poly.type
_entity_poly.pdbx_seq_one_letter_code
_entity_poly.pdbx_strand_id
1 'polypeptide(L)'
;MLFTGVPSKPTITSTRPELPLTSGKPLPIVLLQLKDEDLVRFCAGGLSGMQGIVSGRIKVGGDIDLALGLERLFVQAGGPERTLEILRSRKEGDGQQAKL
;
A
#
# COMPACT_ATOMS: atom_id res chain seq x y z
N MET A 1 -15.06 10.22 -16.46
CA MET A 1 -14.87 11.33 -15.50
C MET A 1 -14.29 10.76 -14.21
N LEU A 2 -13.25 11.39 -13.67
CA LEU A 2 -12.46 10.96 -12.51
C LEU A 2 -13.25 11.02 -11.20
N PHE A 3 -13.01 10.07 -10.30
CA PHE A 3 -13.50 10.10 -8.91
C PHE A 3 -12.87 11.28 -8.15
N THR A 4 -13.68 12.29 -7.80
CA THR A 4 -13.28 13.38 -6.91
C THR A 4 -13.30 12.89 -5.47
N GLY A 5 -12.14 12.87 -4.81
CA GLY A 5 -12.00 12.45 -3.42
C GLY A 5 -12.80 13.36 -2.47
N VAL A 6 -13.56 12.76 -1.56
CA VAL A 6 -14.27 13.48 -0.50
C VAL A 6 -13.25 13.92 0.55
N PRO A 7 -13.09 15.23 0.84
CA PRO A 7 -12.14 15.70 1.83
C PRO A 7 -12.72 15.50 3.25
N SER A 8 -12.64 14.29 3.78
CA SER A 8 -12.95 14.00 5.18
C SER A 8 -11.67 13.99 6.02
N LYS A 9 -11.70 14.66 7.18
CA LYS A 9 -10.59 14.72 8.14
C LYS A 9 -10.10 13.28 8.48
N PRO A 10 -8.79 13.02 8.52
CA PRO A 10 -8.29 11.70 8.88
C PRO A 10 -8.59 11.43 10.35
N THR A 11 -9.60 10.60 10.61
CA THR A 11 -9.94 10.11 11.94
C THR A 11 -9.22 8.79 12.16
N ILE A 12 -8.28 8.75 13.11
CA ILE A 12 -7.61 7.52 13.52
C ILE A 12 -8.61 6.72 14.35
N THR A 13 -9.34 5.80 13.71
CA THR A 13 -10.36 4.96 14.35
C THR A 13 -9.73 3.66 14.84
N SER A 14 -9.76 3.43 16.16
CA SER A 14 -9.28 2.18 16.80
C SER A 14 -10.22 0.99 16.61
N THR A 15 -11.41 1.22 16.05
CA THR A 15 -12.40 0.20 15.67
C THR A 15 -12.52 0.13 14.15
N ARG A 16 -12.82 -1.07 13.66
CA ARG A 16 -12.99 -1.32 12.22
C ARG A 16 -14.06 -0.36 11.65
N PRO A 17 -13.74 0.48 10.66
CA PRO A 17 -14.74 1.33 10.02
C PRO A 17 -15.73 0.46 9.26
N GLU A 18 -17.02 0.70 9.47
CA GLU A 18 -18.07 0.05 8.68
C GLU A 18 -18.13 0.71 7.31
N LEU A 19 -17.83 -0.07 6.26
CA LEU A 19 -17.78 0.44 4.90
C LEU A 19 -19.21 0.54 4.32
N PRO A 20 -19.55 1.64 3.61
CA PRO A 20 -20.85 1.76 2.98
C PRO A 20 -21.04 0.64 1.96
N LEU A 21 -22.10 -0.16 2.15
CA LEU A 21 -22.51 -1.22 1.24
C LEU A 21 -23.01 -0.59 -0.06
N THR A 22 -22.17 -0.51 -1.09
CA THR A 22 -22.65 -0.21 -2.44
C THR A 22 -23.27 -1.47 -3.04
N SER A 23 -24.54 -1.40 -3.40
CA SER A 23 -25.23 -2.40 -4.24
C SER A 23 -25.35 -3.82 -3.65
N GLY A 24 -25.72 -3.95 -2.37
CA GLY A 24 -26.26 -5.19 -1.79
C GLY A 24 -25.30 -6.39 -1.70
N LYS A 25 -24.02 -6.22 -2.05
CA LYS A 25 -22.97 -7.24 -1.85
C LYS A 25 -21.87 -6.67 -0.97
N PRO A 26 -21.32 -7.45 -0.02
CA PRO A 26 -20.18 -7.00 0.77
C PRO A 26 -19.00 -6.74 -0.17
N LEU A 27 -18.37 -5.58 -0.03
CA LEU A 27 -17.13 -5.27 -0.76
C LEU A 27 -16.08 -6.33 -0.41
N PRO A 28 -15.32 -6.82 -1.40
CA PRO A 28 -14.18 -7.67 -1.12
C PRO A 28 -13.14 -6.89 -0.32
N ILE A 29 -12.87 -7.33 0.91
CA ILE A 29 -11.90 -6.71 1.81
C ILE A 29 -10.79 -7.72 2.06
N VAL A 30 -9.53 -7.25 1.97
CA VAL A 30 -8.36 -8.04 2.34
C VAL A 30 -7.56 -7.31 3.42
N LEU A 31 -7.02 -8.07 4.37
CA LEU A 31 -6.13 -7.58 5.41
C LEU A 31 -4.70 -8.00 5.08
N LEU A 32 -3.79 -7.06 4.98
CA LEU A 32 -2.36 -7.33 4.77
C LEU A 32 -1.60 -6.97 6.06
N GLN A 33 -0.88 -7.94 6.61
CA GLN A 33 0.05 -7.70 7.71
C GLN A 33 1.47 -7.95 7.21
N LEU A 34 2.31 -6.93 7.31
CA LEU A 34 3.69 -6.94 6.88
C LEU A 34 4.48 -5.93 7.72
N LYS A 35 5.80 -6.06 7.73
CA LYS A 35 6.69 -5.10 8.38
C LYS A 35 6.86 -3.85 7.53
N ASP A 36 7.23 -2.73 8.16
CA ASP A 36 7.48 -1.46 7.48
C ASP A 36 8.56 -1.57 6.39
N GLU A 37 9.65 -2.27 6.70
CA GLU A 37 10.73 -2.56 5.74
C GLU A 37 10.23 -3.30 4.48
N ASP A 38 9.33 -4.26 4.65
CA ASP A 38 8.77 -5.05 3.57
C ASP A 38 7.71 -4.26 2.80
N LEU A 39 6.99 -3.34 3.45
CA LEU A 39 6.05 -2.43 2.80
C LEU A 39 6.76 -1.49 1.82
N VAL A 40 7.87 -0.87 2.25
CA VAL A 40 8.67 0.01 1.37
C VAL A 40 9.23 -0.79 0.20
N ARG A 41 9.71 -2.01 0.43
CA ARG A 41 10.20 -2.90 -0.64
C ARG A 41 9.09 -3.33 -1.60
N PHE A 42 7.90 -3.62 -1.10
CA PHE A 42 6.73 -3.94 -1.90
C PHE A 42 6.34 -2.76 -2.79
N CYS A 43 6.22 -1.55 -2.22
CA CYS A 43 5.89 -0.34 -2.97
C CYS A 43 6.98 0.05 -3.97
N ALA A 44 8.26 -0.18 -3.68
CA ALA A 44 9.34 0.09 -4.64
C ALA A 44 9.45 -0.96 -5.76
N GLY A 45 8.63 -2.01 -5.74
CA GLY A 45 8.70 -3.13 -6.69
C GLY A 45 9.86 -4.11 -6.42
N GLY A 46 10.51 -4.01 -5.26
CA GLY A 46 11.61 -4.89 -4.84
C GLY A 46 11.16 -6.17 -4.13
N LEU A 47 9.87 -6.31 -3.81
CA LEU A 47 9.28 -7.52 -3.24
C LEU A 47 7.95 -7.80 -3.97
N SER A 48 7.87 -8.93 -4.67
CA SER A 48 6.61 -9.36 -5.30
C SER A 48 5.63 -9.91 -4.26
N GLY A 49 4.33 -9.68 -4.45
CA GLY A 49 3.27 -10.13 -3.55
C GLY A 49 3.29 -11.64 -3.33
N MET A 50 3.41 -12.42 -4.40
CA MET A 50 3.53 -13.89 -4.31
C MET A 50 4.74 -14.32 -3.47
N GLN A 51 5.90 -13.72 -3.72
CA GLN A 51 7.13 -14.06 -2.98
C GLN A 51 7.04 -13.65 -1.51
N GLY A 52 6.46 -12.48 -1.21
CA GLY A 52 6.23 -12.01 0.15
C GLY A 52 5.28 -12.90 0.94
N ILE A 53 4.24 -13.43 0.29
CA ILE A 53 3.29 -14.37 0.91
C ILE A 53 3.96 -15.72 1.18
N VAL A 54 4.60 -16.31 0.17
CA VAL A 54 5.25 -17.63 0.30
C VAL A 54 6.39 -17.60 1.32
N SER A 55 7.16 -16.51 1.38
CA SER A 55 8.24 -16.34 2.36
C SER A 55 7.76 -15.99 3.78
N GLY A 56 6.45 -15.80 3.98
CA GLY A 56 5.86 -15.47 5.27
C GLY A 56 6.10 -14.03 5.73
N ARG A 57 6.61 -13.15 4.85
CA ARG A 57 6.81 -11.72 5.13
C ARG A 57 5.51 -10.92 5.04
N ILE A 58 4.57 -11.39 4.21
CA ILE A 58 3.24 -10.84 4.06
C ILE A 58 2.24 -11.89 4.53
N LYS A 59 1.50 -11.59 5.60
CA LYS A 59 0.35 -12.40 6.01
C LYS A 59 -0.91 -11.78 5.43
N VAL A 60 -1.72 -12.61 4.78
CA VAL A 60 -2.96 -12.21 4.14
C VAL A 60 -4.13 -12.78 4.94
N GLY A 61 -5.04 -11.91 5.36
CA GLY A 61 -6.33 -12.29 5.93
C GLY A 61 -7.44 -11.99 4.92
N GLY A 62 -8.13 -13.02 4.45
CA GLY A 62 -9.16 -12.91 3.42
C GLY A 62 -8.74 -13.59 2.11
N ASP A 63 -9.14 -12.99 0.99
CA ASP A 63 -8.92 -13.54 -0.34
C ASP A 63 -7.52 -13.20 -0.89
N ILE A 64 -6.77 -14.25 -1.28
CA ILE A 64 -5.40 -14.14 -1.77
C ILE A 64 -5.35 -13.57 -3.19
N ASP A 65 -6.30 -13.92 -4.06
CA ASP A 65 -6.33 -13.42 -5.44
C ASP A 65 -6.54 -11.91 -5.46
N LEU A 66 -7.35 -11.38 -4.54
CA LEU A 66 -7.51 -9.94 -4.32
C LEU A 66 -6.23 -9.26 -3.80
N ALA A 67 -5.50 -9.91 -2.89
CA ALA A 67 -4.21 -9.41 -2.43
C ALA A 67 -3.18 -9.33 -3.59
N LEU A 68 -3.14 -10.33 -4.46
CA LEU A 68 -2.27 -10.32 -5.65
C LEU A 68 -2.74 -9.31 -6.71
N GLY A 69 -4.05 -9.08 -6.81
CA GLY A 69 -4.63 -8.05 -7.66
C GLY A 69 -4.18 -6.64 -7.28
N LEU A 70 -3.99 -6.37 -5.98
CA LEU A 70 -3.49 -5.07 -5.49
C LEU A 70 -2.15 -4.69 -6.13
N GLU A 71 -1.21 -5.64 -6.23
CA GLU A 71 0.11 -5.41 -6.84
C GLU A 71 -0.02 -4.96 -8.30
N ARG A 72 -0.90 -5.63 -9.07
CA ARG A 72 -1.15 -5.28 -10.48
C ARG A 72 -1.74 -3.87 -10.62
N LEU A 73 -2.71 -3.54 -9.77
CA LEU A 73 -3.33 -2.20 -9.76
C LEU A 73 -2.33 -1.12 -9.38
N PHE A 74 -1.45 -1.40 -8.41
CA PHE A 74 -0.43 -0.47 -7.96
C PHE A 74 0.61 -0.18 -9.05
N VAL A 75 1.05 -1.20 -9.77
CA VAL A 75 1.94 -1.05 -10.94
C VAL A 75 1.24 -0.26 -12.04
N GLN A 76 -0.03 -0.57 -12.36
CA GLN A 76 -0.79 0.15 -13.37
C GLN A 76 -1.00 1.64 -13.02
N ALA A 77 -1.06 1.97 -11.73
CA ALA A 77 -1.18 3.34 -11.25
C ALA A 77 0.14 4.14 -11.26
N GLY A 78 1.27 3.52 -11.65
CA GLY A 78 2.60 4.13 -11.58
C GLY A 78 3.13 4.29 -10.15
N GLY A 79 2.65 3.43 -9.24
CA GLY A 79 3.06 3.41 -7.83
C GLY A 79 4.56 3.21 -7.62
N PRO A 80 5.23 2.23 -8.27
CA PRO A 80 6.64 1.97 -8.01
C PRO A 80 7.55 3.11 -8.46
N GLU A 81 7.27 3.75 -9.59
CA GLU A 81 8.07 4.90 -10.07
C GLU A 81 7.99 6.07 -9.08
N ARG A 82 6.78 6.41 -8.62
CA ARG A 82 6.57 7.47 -7.62
C ARG A 82 7.23 7.16 -6.29
N THR A 83 7.16 5.89 -5.86
CA THR A 83 7.80 5.46 -4.61
C THR A 83 9.32 5.64 -4.70
N LEU A 84 9.92 5.25 -5.83
CA LEU A 84 11.36 5.43 -6.05
C LEU A 84 11.77 6.90 -6.10
N GLU A 85 10.96 7.77 -6.71
CA GLU A 85 11.20 9.22 -6.76
C GLU A 85 11.17 9.86 -5.36
N ILE A 86 10.21 9.48 -4.53
CA ILE A 86 10.10 9.92 -3.14
C ILE A 86 11.29 9.41 -2.31
N LEU A 87 11.71 8.15 -2.52
CA LEU A 87 12.86 7.59 -1.82
C LEU A 87 14.17 8.27 -2.23
N ARG A 88 14.33 8.63 -3.51
CA ARG A 88 15.51 9.35 -4.03
C ARG A 88 15.59 10.77 -3.44
N SER A 89 14.51 11.54 -3.54
CA SER A 89 14.45 12.90 -2.98
C SER A 89 14.68 12.94 -1.47
N ARG A 90 14.25 11.92 -0.71
CA ARG A 90 14.58 11.80 0.72
C ARG A 90 16.04 11.47 1.00
N LYS A 91 16.67 10.60 0.20
CA LYS A 91 18.11 10.30 0.34
C LYS A 91 18.99 11.53 0.09
N GLU A 92 18.58 12.43 -0.80
CA GLU A 92 19.32 13.64 -1.12
C GLU A 92 19.24 14.69 0.01
N GLY A 93 18.13 14.74 0.76
CA GLY A 93 17.92 15.69 1.87
C GLY A 93 18.70 15.37 3.15
N ASP A 94 19.00 14.10 3.44
CA ASP A 94 19.76 13.69 4.63
C ASP A 94 21.27 13.94 4.49
N GLY A 95 21.79 14.01 3.26
CA GLY A 95 23.20 14.26 2.99
C GLY A 95 23.65 15.71 3.21
N GLN A 96 22.70 16.66 3.32
CA GLN A 96 23.00 18.09 3.46
C GLN A 96 23.03 18.59 4.91
N GLN A 97 22.51 17.81 5.88
CA GLN A 97 22.48 18.19 7.29
C GLN A 97 23.65 17.63 8.13
N ALA A 98 24.57 16.87 7.51
CA ALA A 98 25.76 16.32 8.17
C ALA A 98 27.06 17.11 7.90
N LYS A 99 26.96 18.40 7.56
CA LYS A 99 28.09 19.33 7.53
C LYS A 99 27.69 20.65 8.18
N LEU A 100 27.91 20.78 9.49
CA LEU A 100 28.13 22.02 10.23
C LEU A 100 28.82 21.65 11.56
#